data_AF-A0A392VQ80-F1
#
_entry.id   AF-A0A392VQ80-F1
#
_cell.length_a   1.000
_cell.length_b   1.000
_cell.length_c   1.000
_cell.angle_alpha   90.00
_cell.angle_beta   90.00
_cell.angle_gamma   90.00
#
_symmetry.space_group_name_H-M   'P 1'
#
loop_
_entity.id
_entity.type
_entity.pdbx_description
1 polymer ?
#
loop_
_entity_poly.entity_id
_entity_poly.type
_entity_poly.pdbx_seq_one_letter_code
_entity_poly.pdbx_strand_id
1 'polypeptide(L)' 'METSALEATNVENAFAEVLTQIYHIVSKKAVEGAENGNASVPAKGEKIDIKNDVSALKRVGCC' A
#
# COMPACT_ATOMS: atom_id res chain seq x y z
N MET A 1 1.92 24.77 -5.46
CA MET A 1 2.95 25.17 -4.49
C MET A 1 3.97 26.04 -5.21
N GLU A 2 4.20 27.27 -4.76
CA GLU A 2 5.20 28.17 -5.35
C GLU A 2 6.55 27.97 -4.66
N THR A 3 7.66 28.06 -5.41
CA THR A 3 9.02 27.83 -4.90
C THR A 3 9.92 29.02 -5.22
N SER A 4 10.85 29.33 -4.32
CA SER A 4 11.92 30.30 -4.57
C SER A 4 13.26 29.66 -4.22
N ALA A 5 14.11 29.47 -5.22
CA ALA A 5 15.45 28.94 -5.00
C ALA A 5 16.34 29.94 -4.27
N LEU A 6 16.17 31.24 -4.54
CA LEU A 6 16.94 32.31 -3.89
C LEU A 6 16.65 32.39 -2.39
N GLU A 7 15.37 32.31 -2.03
CA GLU A 7 14.91 32.42 -0.64
C GLU A 7 14.86 31.06 0.07
N ALA A 8 15.27 29.97 -0.60
CA ALA A 8 15.11 28.59 -0.14
C ALA A 8 13.68 28.20 0.27
N THR A 9 12.68 28.97 -0.15
CA THR A 9 11.29 28.76 0.20
C THR A 9 10.73 27.61 -0.62
N ASN A 10 10.13 26.63 0.09
CA ASN A 10 9.36 25.56 -0.52
C ASN A 10 10.15 24.61 -1.46
N VAL A 11 11.49 24.70 -1.52
CA VAL A 11 12.30 23.83 -2.37
C VAL A 11 12.22 22.38 -1.89
N GLU A 12 12.53 22.12 -0.62
CA GLU A 12 12.54 20.77 -0.04
C GLU A 12 11.15 20.11 -0.09
N ASN A 13 10.13 20.86 0.33
CA ASN A 13 8.74 20.39 0.31
C ASN A 13 8.29 20.03 -1.12
N ALA A 14 8.75 20.75 -2.15
CA ALA A 14 8.36 20.48 -3.54
C ALA A 14 9.02 19.20 -4.04
N PHE A 15 10.29 18.96 -3.69
CA PHE A 15 10.98 17.71 -3.98
C PHE A 15 10.31 16.53 -3.27
N ALA A 16 10.02 16.65 -1.97
CA ALA A 16 9.35 15.60 -1.20
C ALA A 16 7.97 15.27 -1.77
N GLU A 17 7.20 16.27 -2.18
CA GLU A 17 5.86 16.06 -2.76
C GLU A 17 5.93 15.31 -4.09
N VAL A 18 6.83 15.71 -5.00
CA VAL A 18 7.01 15.03 -6.30
C VAL A 18 7.47 13.59 -6.10
N LEU A 19 8.44 13.34 -5.22
CA LEU A 19 8.92 11.99 -4.93
C LEU A 19 7.82 11.11 -4.32
N THR A 20 6.99 11.67 -3.44
CA THR A 20 5.84 10.98 -2.84
C THR A 20 4.80 10.61 -3.91
N GLN A 21 4.50 11.51 -4.84
CA GLN A 21 3.58 11.23 -5.95
C GLN A 21 4.12 10.11 -6.85
N ILE A 22 5.41 10.14 -7.18
CA ILE A 22 6.08 9.07 -7.94
C ILE A 22 5.94 7.73 -7.21
N TYR A 23 6.24 7.70 -5.91
CA TYR A 23 6.11 6.49 -5.09
C TYR A 23 4.68 5.92 -5.11
N HIS A 24 3.66 6.76 -4.93
CA HIS A 24 2.26 6.31 -4.98
C HIS A 24 1.89 5.75 -6.34
N ILE A 25 2.29 6.40 -7.44
CA ILE A 25 2.01 5.94 -8.80
C ILE A 25 2.66 4.59 -9.06
N VAL A 26 3.95 4.44 -8.72
CA VAL A 26 4.69 3.19 -8.92
C VAL A 26 4.14 2.06 -8.05
N SER A 27 3.85 2.33 -6.77
CA SER A 27 3.27 1.35 -5.85
C SER A 27 1.89 0.90 -6.31
N LYS A 28 1.04 1.82 -6.78
CA LYS A 28 -0.26 1.49 -7.37
C LYS A 28 -0.13 0.61 -8.61
N LYS A 29 0.81 0.94 -9.51
CA LYS A 29 1.08 0.11 -10.71
C LYS A 29 1.59 -1.28 -10.36
N ALA A 30 2.36 -1.44 -9.29
CA ALA A 30 2.78 -2.76 -8.81
C ALA A 30 1.57 -3.60 -8.35
N VAL A 31 0.58 -2.99 -7.72
CA VAL A 31 -0.67 -3.65 -7.31
C VAL A 31 -1.55 -3.99 -8.53
N GLU A 32 -1.72 -3.06 -9.49
CA GLU A 32 -2.49 -3.31 -10.72
C GLU A 32 -1.80 -4.32 -11.65
N GLY A 33 -0.47 -4.34 -11.69
CA GLY A 33 0.32 -5.35 -12.40
C GLY A 33 0.23 -6.73 -11.75
N ALA A 34 0.07 -6.79 -10.43
CA ALA A 34 -0.21 -8.04 -9.71
C ALA A 34 -1.65 -8.55 -9.96
N GLU A 35 -2.62 -7.67 -10.22
CA GLU A 35 -3.98 -8.05 -10.63
C GLU A 35 -4.01 -8.69 -12.02
N ASN A 36 -3.18 -8.19 -12.95
CA ASN A 36 -3.11 -8.67 -14.34
C ASN A 36 -2.05 -9.77 -14.57
N GLY A 37 -1.35 -10.19 -13.51
CA GLY A 37 -0.25 -11.14 -13.58
C GLY A 37 -0.18 -12.00 -12.34
N ASN A 38 -0.98 -13.08 -12.30
CA ASN A 38 -0.77 -14.28 -11.51
C ASN A 38 -0.50 -14.14 -9.99
N ALA A 39 -0.81 -13.01 -9.34
CA ALA A 39 -0.89 -12.99 -7.89
C ALA A 39 -2.23 -13.62 -7.48
N SER A 40 -2.17 -14.63 -6.62
CA SER A 40 -3.33 -15.30 -6.02
C SER A 40 -4.11 -14.31 -5.14
N VAL A 41 -4.85 -13.40 -5.77
CA VAL A 41 -5.88 -12.60 -5.14
C VAL A 41 -7.10 -13.52 -5.06
N PRO A 42 -7.65 -13.82 -3.86
CA PRO A 42 -8.87 -14.59 -3.78
C PRO A 42 -9.96 -13.79 -4.47
N ALA A 43 -10.42 -14.30 -5.62
CA ALA A 43 -11.32 -13.63 -6.57
C ALA A 43 -12.73 -13.33 -6.02
N LYS A 44 -12.96 -13.53 -4.73
CA LYS A 44 -14.24 -13.36 -4.08
C LYS A 44 -13.99 -13.05 -2.62
N GLY A 45 -14.40 -11.87 -2.17
CA GLY A 45 -14.33 -11.52 -0.74
C GLY A 45 -15.05 -12.59 0.07
N GLU A 46 -14.31 -13.26 0.95
CA GLU A 46 -14.89 -14.21 1.90
C GLU A 46 -15.53 -13.41 3.04
N LYS A 47 -16.79 -13.72 3.35
CA LYS A 47 -17.48 -13.12 4.48
C LYS A 47 -16.90 -13.73 5.76
N ILE A 48 -16.17 -12.93 6.53
CA ILE A 48 -15.60 -13.38 7.80
C ILE A 48 -16.72 -13.53 8.83
N ASP A 49 -17.16 -14.76 9.07
CA ASP A 49 -18.11 -15.10 10.13
C ASP A 49 -17.36 -15.28 11.47
N ILE A 50 -17.41 -14.23 12.30
CA ILE A 50 -16.65 -14.07 13.57
C ILE A 50 -16.98 -15.15 14.63
N LYS A 51 -17.96 -16.03 14.39
CA LYS A 51 -18.41 -17.02 15.37
C LYS A 51 -17.48 -18.22 15.55
N ASN A 52 -16.59 -18.53 14.61
CA ASN A 52 -15.76 -19.76 14.65
C ASN A 52 -14.24 -19.55 14.81
N ASP A 53 -13.75 -18.30 14.79
CA ASP A 53 -12.32 -18.03 14.72
C ASP A 53 -11.56 -18.22 16.05
N VAL A 54 -12.28 -18.11 17.19
CA VAL A 54 -11.68 -18.27 18.53
C VAL A 54 -11.23 -19.73 18.81
N SER A 55 -11.79 -20.71 18.07
CA SER A 55 -11.42 -22.12 18.21
C SER A 55 -10.16 -22.52 17.40
N ALA A 56 -9.88 -21.84 16.29
CA ALA A 56 -8.77 -22.21 15.40
C ALA A 56 -7.42 -21.61 15.84
N LEU A 57 -7.43 -20.43 16.47
CA LEU A 57 -6.20 -19.77 16.94
C LEU A 57 -5.50 -20.54 18.09
N LYS A 58 -6.21 -21.46 18.76
CA LYS A 58 -5.65 -22.28 19.85
C LYS A 58 -4.77 -23.45 19.40
N ARG A 59 -4.63 -23.73 18.10
CA ARG A 59 -3.85 -24.89 17.61
C ARG A 59 -2.59 -24.60 16.81
N VAL A 60 -2.30 -23.34 16.45
CA VAL A 60 -1.06 -23.01 15.74
C VAL A 60 -0.07 -22.39 16.71
N GLY A 61 0.40 -23.22 17.64
CA GLY A 61 1.71 -23.00 18.25
C GLY A 61 2.76 -23.40 17.21
N CYS A 62 3.42 -22.41 16.60
CA CYS A 62 4.56 -22.67 15.72
C CYS A 62 5.83 -22.70 16.57
N CYS A 63 6.55 -23.82 16.54
CA CYS A 63 7.96 -23.91 16.93
C CYS A 63 8.86 -23.18 15.92
#